data_AF-A0A359LHG4-F1
#
_entry.id   AF-A0A359LHG4-F1
#
_cell.length_a   1.000
_cell.length_b   1.000
_cell.length_c   1.000
_cell.angle_alpha   90.00
_cell.angle_beta   90.00
_cell.angle_gamma   90.00
#
_symmetry.space_group_name_H-M   'P 1'
#
loop_
_entity.id
_entity.type
_entity.pdbx_description
1 polymer ?
#
loop_
_entity_poly.entity_id
_entity_poly.type
_entity_poly.pdbx_seq_one_letter_code
_entity_poly.pdbx_strand_id
1 'polypeptide(L)' 'MATKEKVTISLPKEVVDALREEIPNRNRSKFIAETIKKQLRKLKEQALIKAYKEAYTEIEKENQKFNGVTGDGIS' A
#
# COMPACT_ATOMS: atom_id res chain seq x y z
N MET A 1 -14.86 -9.16 19.35
CA MET A 1 -15.62 -7.96 18.93
C MET A 1 -14.63 -6.97 18.34
N ALA A 2 -14.85 -6.48 17.11
CA ALA A 2 -13.95 -5.48 16.53
C ALA A 2 -14.11 -4.16 17.30
N THR A 3 -13.03 -3.66 17.88
CA THR A 3 -12.98 -2.36 18.55
C THR A 3 -13.24 -1.26 17.52
N LYS A 4 -14.17 -0.34 17.84
CA LYS A 4 -14.47 0.82 16.99
C LYS A 4 -13.83 2.04 17.63
N GLU A 5 -13.00 2.74 16.87
CA GLU A 5 -12.36 3.98 17.30
C GLU A 5 -13.00 5.17 16.57
N LYS A 6 -13.31 6.24 17.30
CA LYS A 6 -13.86 7.47 16.73
C LYS A 6 -12.71 8.42 16.43
N VAL A 7 -12.57 8.80 15.17
CA VAL A 7 -11.55 9.74 14.70
C VAL A 7 -12.24 10.99 14.17
N THR A 8 -11.78 12.17 14.63
CA THR A 8 -12.20 13.46 14.07
C THR A 8 -11.15 13.90 13.06
N ILE A 9 -11.57 14.14 11.82
CA ILE A 9 -10.68 14.56 10.73
C ILE A 9 -11.21 15.80 10.05
N SER A 10 -10.30 16.70 9.65
CA SER A 10 -10.62 17.83 8.79
C SER A 10 -10.46 17.40 7.33
N LEU A 11 -11.48 17.67 6.52
CA LEU A 11 -11.48 17.40 5.08
C LEU A 11 -11.71 18.71 4.31
N PRO A 12 -11.19 18.84 3.08
CA PRO A 12 -11.50 19.97 2.22
C PRO A 12 -13.01 20.15 2.06
N LYS A 13 -13.47 21.39 2.06
CA LYS A 13 -14.90 21.71 2.02
C LYS A 13 -15.59 21.08 0.80
N GLU A 14 -14.95 21.16 -0.37
CA GLU A 14 -15.43 20.57 -1.63
C GLU A 14 -15.68 19.06 -1.51
N VAL A 15 -14.80 18.34 -0.82
CA VAL A 15 -14.93 16.89 -0.60
C VAL A 15 -16.09 16.58 0.35
N VAL A 16 -16.28 17.42 1.37
CA VAL A 16 -17.40 17.28 2.32
C VAL A 16 -18.73 17.56 1.64
N ASP A 17 -18.79 18.58 0.78
CA ASP A 17 -20.00 18.95 0.05
C ASP A 17 -20.38 17.85 -0.95
N ALA A 18 -19.44 17.35 -1.74
CA ALA A 18 -19.67 16.20 -2.62
C ALA A 18 -20.12 14.95 -1.86
N LEU A 19 -19.51 14.65 -0.71
CA LEU A 19 -19.92 13.54 0.14
C LEU A 19 -21.34 13.72 0.69
N ARG A 20 -21.76 14.97 0.91
CA ARG A 20 -23.09 15.28 1.43
C ARG A 20 -24.17 15.15 0.38
N GLU A 21 -23.89 15.53 -0.86
CA GLU A 21 -24.79 15.41 -2.02
C GLU A 21 -24.95 13.96 -2.45
N GLU A 22 -23.85 13.25 -2.64
CA GLU A 22 -23.85 11.90 -3.23
C GLU A 22 -24.28 10.82 -2.23
N ILE A 23 -24.04 11.03 -0.92
CA ILE A 23 -24.22 9.98 0.09
C ILE A 23 -25.18 10.40 1.21
N PRO A 24 -26.25 9.61 1.43
CA PRO A 24 -27.20 9.86 2.52
C PRO A 24 -26.52 9.77 3.89
N ASN A 25 -26.97 10.61 4.82
CA ASN A 25 -26.27 10.87 6.08
C ASN A 25 -25.92 9.61 6.90
N ARG A 26 -26.80 8.59 6.90
CA ARG A 26 -26.57 7.32 7.62
C ARG A 26 -25.42 6.47 7.06
N ASN A 27 -24.99 6.70 5.82
CA ASN A 27 -24.01 5.86 5.15
C ASN A 27 -22.65 6.53 4.96
N ARG A 28 -22.49 7.79 5.35
CA ARG A 28 -21.24 8.56 5.15
C ARG A 28 -20.05 7.93 5.86
N SER A 29 -20.19 7.59 7.15
CA SER A 29 -19.10 6.95 7.91
C SER A 29 -18.73 5.57 7.34
N LYS A 30 -19.71 4.82 6.83
CA LYS A 30 -19.48 3.52 6.17
C LYS A 30 -18.71 3.71 4.87
N PHE A 31 -19.09 4.70 4.06
CA PHE A 31 -18.40 5.01 2.82
C PHE A 31 -16.95 5.44 3.03
N ILE A 32 -16.71 6.33 4.01
CA ILE A 32 -15.36 6.77 4.37
C ILE A 32 -14.51 5.56 4.79
N ALA A 33 -15.05 4.68 5.65
CA ALA A 33 -14.33 3.50 6.12
C ALA A 33 -13.97 2.54 4.97
N GLU A 34 -14.91 2.24 4.07
CA GLU A 34 -14.67 1.37 2.92
C GLU A 34 -13.65 1.98 1.94
N THR A 35 -13.71 3.29 1.72
CA THR A 35 -12.77 4.01 0.85
C THR A 35 -11.36 3.98 1.43
N ILE A 36 -11.20 4.28 2.72
CA ILE A 36 -9.91 4.19 3.42
C ILE A 36 -9.38 2.76 3.38
N LYS A 37 -10.22 1.75 3.65
CA LYS A 37 -9.83 0.34 3.61
C LYS A 37 -9.33 -0.06 2.22
N LYS A 38 -10.04 0.34 1.16
CA LYS A 38 -9.63 0.10 -0.23
C LYS A 38 -8.30 0.77 -0.55
N GLN A 39 -8.10 2.00 -0.12
CA GLN A 39 -6.86 2.74 -0.36
C GLN A 39 -5.67 2.15 0.42
N LEU A 40 -5.87 1.79 1.69
CA LEU A 40 -4.85 1.12 2.50
C LEU A 40 -4.46 -0.24 1.91
N ARG A 41 -5.43 -1.00 1.38
CA ARG A 41 -5.14 -2.25 0.67
C ARG A 41 -4.25 -2.00 -0.56
N LYS A 42 -4.58 -1.00 -1.38
CA LYS A 42 -3.76 -0.62 -2.54
C LYS A 42 -2.34 -0.20 -2.14
N LEU A 43 -2.21 0.60 -1.09
CA LEU A 43 -0.90 1.02 -0.58
C LEU A 43 -0.08 -0.18 -0.08
N LYS A 44 -0.71 -1.13 0.61
CA LYS A 44 -0.06 -2.38 1.02
C LYS A 44 0.37 -3.23 -0.17
N GLU A 45 -0.49 -3.40 -1.17
CA GLU A 45 -0.15 -4.12 -2.41
C GLU A 45 1.03 -3.44 -3.14
N GLN A 46 1.04 -2.11 -3.24
CA GLN A 46 2.15 -1.36 -3.83
C GLN A 46 3.44 -1.48 -3.03
N ALA A 47 3.37 -1.39 -1.70
CA ALA A 47 4.51 -1.58 -0.82
C ALA A 47 5.07 -3.01 -0.93
N LEU A 48 4.20 -4.02 -1.04
CA LEU A 48 4.58 -5.42 -1.26
C LEU A 48 5.30 -5.57 -2.60
N ILE A 49 4.74 -5.03 -3.69
CA ILE A 49 5.35 -5.06 -5.02
C ILE A 49 6.72 -4.37 -5.02
N LYS A 50 6.84 -3.25 -4.31
CA LYS A 50 8.11 -2.52 -4.17
C LYS A 50 9.15 -3.35 -3.41
N ALA A 51 8.77 -3.94 -2.28
CA ALA A 51 9.65 -4.80 -1.49
C ALA A 51 10.09 -6.06 -2.26
N TYR A 52 9.18 -6.68 -3.04
CA TYR A 52 9.52 -7.78 -3.93
C TYR A 52 10.51 -7.34 -5.01
N LYS A 53 10.28 -6.21 -5.68
CA LYS A 53 11.22 -5.69 -6.69
C LYS A 53 12.60 -5.41 -6.10
N GLU A 54 12.65 -4.80 -4.92
CA GLU A 54 13.91 -4.52 -4.22
C GLU A 54 14.64 -5.84 -3.87
N ALA A 55 13.93 -6.83 -3.33
CA ALA A 55 14.50 -8.16 -3.05
C ALA A 55 15.01 -8.86 -4.32
N TYR A 56 14.29 -8.81 -5.44
CA TYR A 56 14.75 -9.39 -6.71
C TYR A 56 15.96 -8.65 -7.29
N THR A 57 16.04 -7.32 -7.16
CA THR A 57 17.22 -6.56 -7.57
C THR A 57 18.45 -6.82 -6.69
N GLU A 58 18.27 -7.19 -5.43
CA GLU A 58 19.38 -7.64 -4.58
C GLU A 58 19.85 -9.05 -4.97
N ILE A 59 18.92 -9.96 -5.28
CA ILE A 59 19.24 -11.31 -5.78
C ILE A 59 19.99 -11.27 -7.12
N GLU A 60 19.61 -10.39 -8.06
CA GLU A 60 20.34 -10.22 -9.33
C GLU A 60 21.77 -9.67 -9.14
N LYS A 61 21.94 -8.70 -8.24
CA LYS A 61 23.27 -8.15 -7.92
C LYS A 61 24.18 -9.16 -7.23
N GLU A 62 23.62 -10.00 -6.36
CA GLU A 62 24.36 -11.07 -5.70
C GLU A 62 24.78 -12.16 -6.69
N ASN A 63 23.88 -12.58 -7.60
CA ASN A 63 24.19 -13.57 -8.63
C ASN A 63 25.24 -13.08 -9.65
N GLN A 64 25.26 -11.80 -10.01
CA GLN A 64 26.34 -11.23 -10.85
C GLN A 64 27.70 -11.24 -10.13
N LYS A 65 27.71 -11.12 -8.81
CA LYS A 65 28.93 -11.15 -8.00
C LYS A 65 29.49 -12.57 -7.86
N PHE A 66 28.62 -13.58 -7.78
CA PHE A 66 29.03 -14.99 -7.72
C PHE A 66 29.48 -15.55 -9.08
N ASN A 67 28.86 -15.14 -10.19
CA ASN A 67 29.28 -15.56 -11.54
C ASN A 67 30.66 -15.01 -11.97
N GLY A 68 31.20 -14.00 -11.27
CA GLY A 68 32.56 -13.49 -11.48
C GLY A 68 33.66 -14.27 -10.76
N VAL A 69 33.32 -15.19 -9.85
CA VAL A 69 34.28 -15.93 -9.00
C VAL A 69 34.46 -17.40 -9.43
N THR A 70 33.57 -17.95 -10.26
CA THR A 70 33.65 -19.36 -10.70
C THR A 70 34.69 -19.63 -11.80
N GLY A 71 35.50 -18.62 -12.17
CA GLY A 71 36.55 -18.74 -13.18
C GLY A 71 37.94 -19.09 -12.65
N ASP A 72 38.12 -19.22 -11.33
CA ASP A 72 39.43 -19.40 -10.71
C ASP A 72 39.48 -20.76 -9.98
N GLY A 73 40.02 -21.78 -10.64
CA GLY A 73 40.36 -23.06 -10.00
C GLY A 73 39.64 -24.31 -10.52
N ILE A 74 39.80 -24.62 -11.80
CA ILE A 74 39.88 -26.03 -12.24
C ILE A 74 41.13 -26.15 -13.12
N SER A 75 42.21 -26.65 -12.53
CA SER A 75 43.41 -27.16 -13.21
C SER A 75 43.75 -28.51 -12.60
#